data_AF-A0A7Y2D4U7-F1
#
_entry.id   AF-A0A7Y2D4U7-F1
#
_cell.length_a   1.000
_cell.length_b   1.000
_cell.length_c   1.000
_cell.angle_alpha   90.00
_cell.angle_beta   90.00
_cell.angle_gamma   90.00
#
_symmetry.space_group_name_H-M   'P 1'
#
loop_
_entity.id
_entity.type
_entity.pdbx_description
1 polymer ?
#
loop_
_entity_poly.entity_id
_entity_poly.type
_entity_poly.pdbx_seq_one_letter_code
_entity_poly.pdbx_strand_id
1 'polypeptide(L)'
;MKNNKHTNYYVTSIIQDIQTRFVAEETTKFSLSQIERTYEFDDGAIVKYEWQDKSVVTDEDSYNHRFTMARPPKPNPHKLKKGVIKIIEYPEGGR
;
A
#
# COMPACT_ATOMS: atom_id res chain seq x y z
N MET A 1 3.62 19.12 5.53
CA MET A 1 2.20 18.71 5.64
C MET A 1 1.45 18.49 4.31
N LYS A 2 1.89 19.01 3.14
CA LYS A 2 1.17 18.81 1.85
C LYS A 2 1.29 17.38 1.26
N ASN A 3 2.41 16.70 1.45
CA ASN A 3 2.67 15.38 0.85
C ASN A 3 1.76 14.27 1.41
N ASN A 4 1.29 14.43 2.65
CA ASN A 4 0.53 13.41 3.37
C ASN A 4 -0.89 13.21 2.79
N LYS A 5 -1.47 14.23 2.15
CA LYS A 5 -2.80 14.12 1.54
C LYS A 5 -2.80 13.24 0.28
N HIS A 6 -1.73 13.31 -0.52
CA HIS A 6 -1.67 12.59 -1.78
C HIS A 6 -1.25 11.12 -1.59
N THR A 7 -0.33 10.83 -0.66
CA THR A 7 -0.07 9.44 -0.26
C THR A 7 -1.31 8.79 0.34
N ASN A 8 -2.09 9.54 1.11
CA ASN A 8 -3.36 9.05 1.66
C ASN A 8 -4.40 8.71 0.59
N TYR A 9 -4.41 9.44 -0.55
CA TYR A 9 -5.30 9.10 -1.67
C TYR A 9 -5.05 7.67 -2.18
N TYR A 10 -3.79 7.30 -2.43
CA TYR A 10 -3.47 5.95 -2.91
C TYR A 10 -3.81 4.88 -1.88
N VAL A 11 -3.40 5.11 -0.63
CA VAL A 11 -3.65 4.18 0.49
C VAL A 11 -5.15 3.94 0.69
N THR A 12 -5.94 5.01 0.79
CA THR A 12 -7.39 4.89 0.97
C THR A 12 -8.06 4.21 -0.22
N SER A 13 -7.59 4.47 -1.44
CA SER A 13 -8.14 3.81 -2.63
C SER A 13 -7.95 2.29 -2.58
N ILE A 14 -6.77 1.83 -2.14
CA ILE A 14 -6.48 0.40 -1.97
C ILE A 14 -7.31 -0.21 -0.83
N ILE A 15 -7.37 0.45 0.34
CA ILE A 15 -8.13 -0.06 1.50
C ILE A 15 -9.63 -0.15 1.21
N GLN A 16 -10.18 0.86 0.55
CA GLN A 16 -11.60 0.92 0.20
C GLN A 16 -11.92 0.19 -1.11
N ASP A 17 -10.93 -0.44 -1.73
CA ASP A 17 -11.06 -1.18 -2.98
C ASP A 17 -11.77 -0.38 -4.09
N ILE A 18 -11.37 0.87 -4.29
CA ILE A 18 -11.98 1.77 -5.27
C ILE A 18 -11.44 1.44 -6.67
N GLN A 19 -11.98 0.38 -7.26
CA GLN A 19 -11.53 -0.21 -8.53
C GLN A 19 -11.43 0.79 -9.69
N THR A 20 -12.27 1.84 -9.72
CA THR A 20 -12.23 2.88 -10.75
C THR A 20 -10.99 3.78 -10.71
N ARG A 21 -10.13 3.64 -9.70
CA ARG A 21 -8.88 4.42 -9.55
C ARG A 21 -7.64 3.65 -9.98
N PHE A 22 -7.79 2.37 -10.38
CA PHE A 22 -6.69 1.51 -10.77
C PHE A 22 -6.71 1.29 -12.28
N VAL A 23 -5.56 1.48 -12.91
CA VAL A 23 -5.30 1.06 -14.28
C VAL A 23 -5.00 -0.43 -14.31
N ALA A 24 -4.28 -0.92 -13.30
CA ALA A 24 -3.95 -2.33 -13.15
C ALA A 24 -3.83 -2.71 -11.67
N GLU A 25 -4.21 -3.95 -11.37
CA GLU A 25 -3.98 -4.63 -10.10
C GLU A 25 -3.35 -5.99 -10.40
N GLU A 26 -2.21 -6.28 -9.79
CA GLU A 26 -1.50 -7.56 -9.95
C GLU A 26 -1.14 -8.14 -8.58
N THR A 27 -1.46 -9.42 -8.37
CA THR A 27 -1.04 -10.15 -7.16
C THR A 27 0.27 -10.89 -7.44
N THR A 28 1.35 -10.47 -6.81
CA THR A 28 2.69 -11.06 -6.97
C THR A 28 2.97 -12.16 -5.94
N LYS A 29 2.27 -12.14 -4.80
CA LYS A 29 2.37 -13.18 -3.76
C LYS A 29 1.03 -13.37 -3.06
N PHE A 30 0.65 -14.63 -2.86
CA PHE A 30 -0.54 -14.99 -2.10
C PHE A 30 -0.32 -16.29 -1.35
N SER A 31 -0.46 -16.25 -0.02
CA SER A 31 -0.48 -17.41 0.87
C SER A 31 -1.49 -17.17 2.00
N LEU A 32 -1.66 -18.17 2.87
CA LEU A 32 -2.53 -18.04 4.05
C LEU A 32 -2.10 -16.95 5.03
N SER A 33 -0.81 -16.61 5.05
CA SER A 33 -0.23 -15.67 6.02
C SER A 33 0.33 -14.41 5.38
N GLN A 34 0.32 -14.27 4.05
CA GLN A 34 0.91 -13.14 3.34
C GLN A 34 0.22 -12.85 2.02
N ILE A 35 0.09 -11.57 1.69
CA ILE A 35 -0.37 -11.08 0.39
C ILE A 35 0.58 -9.98 -0.07
N GLU A 36 0.92 -9.99 -1.34
CA GLU A 36 1.61 -8.90 -2.02
C GLU A 36 0.86 -8.56 -3.31
N ARG A 37 0.50 -7.29 -3.46
CA ARG A 37 -0.14 -6.75 -4.65
C ARG A 37 0.52 -5.46 -5.10
N THR A 38 0.42 -5.19 -6.38
CA THR A 38 0.84 -3.93 -7.00
C THR A 38 -0.34 -3.28 -7.69
N TYR A 39 -0.52 -1.99 -7.43
CA TYR A 39 -1.57 -1.15 -7.98
C TYR A 39 -0.94 -0.05 -8.83
N GLU A 40 -1.35 0.04 -10.09
CA GLU A 40 -1.02 1.15 -10.98
C GLU A 40 -2.19 2.13 -11.04
N PHE A 41 -1.91 3.42 -10.85
CA PHE A 41 -2.90 4.51 -10.89
C PHE A 41 -2.83 5.28 -12.21
N ASP A 42 -3.89 6.01 -12.55
CA ASP A 42 -3.98 6.80 -13.79
C ASP A 42 -2.88 7.86 -13.95
N ASP A 43 -2.36 8.37 -12.84
CA ASP A 43 -1.26 9.33 -12.82
C ASP A 43 0.13 8.65 -12.99
N GLY A 44 0.15 7.34 -13.24
CA GLY A 44 1.34 6.52 -13.40
C GLY A 44 2.02 6.14 -12.09
N ALA A 45 1.47 6.48 -10.92
CA ALA A 45 1.98 5.99 -9.66
C ALA A 45 1.83 4.46 -9.57
N ILE A 46 2.81 3.81 -8.96
CA ILE A 46 2.73 2.38 -8.59
C ILE A 46 2.90 2.27 -7.09
N VAL A 47 1.90 1.67 -6.44
CA VAL A 47 1.91 1.39 -5.00
C VAL A 47 1.86 -0.12 -4.79
N LYS A 48 2.82 -0.61 -4.04
CA LYS A 48 2.87 -1.98 -3.55
C LYS A 48 2.10 -2.05 -2.22
N TYR A 49 1.18 -2.98 -2.12
CA TYR A 49 0.47 -3.35 -0.90
C TYR A 49 0.98 -4.70 -0.42
N GLU A 50 1.33 -4.76 0.86
CA GLU A 50 1.78 -5.97 1.52
C GLU A 50 0.92 -6.20 2.75
N TRP A 51 0.38 -7.40 2.88
CA TRP A 51 -0.23 -7.89 4.11
C TRP A 51 0.56 -9.07 4.63
N GLN A 52 0.70 -9.15 5.95
CA GLN A 52 1.23 -10.34 6.60
C GLN A 52 0.54 -10.54 7.94
N ASP A 53 0.37 -11.81 8.30
CA ASP A 53 -0.13 -12.22 9.59
C ASP A 53 0.95 -11.95 10.66
N LYS A 54 0.61 -11.12 11.66
CA LYS A 54 1.54 -10.74 12.73
C LYS A 54 1.94 -11.93 13.59
N SER A 55 1.07 -12.94 13.73
CA SER A 55 1.37 -14.11 14.56
C SER A 55 2.54 -14.95 14.02
N VAL A 56 2.95 -14.73 12.77
CA VAL A 56 3.99 -15.52 12.07
C VAL A 56 5.36 -14.84 12.08
N VAL A 57 5.47 -13.54 12.39
CA VAL A 57 6.72 -12.77 12.25
C VAL A 57 7.15 -12.17 13.60
N THR A 58 8.21 -12.73 14.21
CA THR A 58 8.76 -12.33 15.53
C THR A 58 9.78 -11.18 15.50
N ASP A 59 10.02 -10.56 14.34
CA ASP A 59 11.08 -9.55 14.17
C ASP A 59 10.58 -8.10 14.25
N GLU A 60 11.52 -7.17 14.48
CA GLU A 60 11.32 -5.71 14.57
C GLU A 60 10.68 -5.08 13.31
N ASP A 61 10.68 -5.81 12.19
CA ASP A 61 10.04 -5.41 10.91
C ASP A 61 8.62 -5.98 10.74
N SER A 62 7.96 -6.45 11.80
CA SER A 62 6.59 -6.96 11.75
C SER A 62 5.57 -5.83 11.50
N TYR A 63 4.84 -5.90 10.38
CA TYR A 63 3.66 -5.08 10.08
C TYR A 63 2.44 -5.99 9.82
N ASN A 64 1.22 -5.43 9.82
CA ASN A 64 0.05 -6.15 9.33
C ASN A 64 -0.31 -5.71 7.91
N HIS A 65 -0.38 -4.40 7.67
CA HIS A 65 -0.55 -3.81 6.35
C HIS A 65 0.56 -2.79 6.09
N ARG A 66 1.23 -2.90 4.95
CA ARG A 66 2.26 -1.96 4.50
C ARG A 66 1.98 -1.50 3.07
N PHE A 67 2.13 -0.21 2.86
CA PHE A 67 1.97 0.45 1.57
C PHE A 67 3.28 1.12 1.21
N THR A 68 3.80 0.78 0.05
CA THR A 68 5.11 1.24 -0.43
C THR A 68 4.96 1.87 -1.81
N MET A 69 5.39 3.13 -1.95
CA MET A 69 5.50 3.80 -3.23
C MET A 69 6.65 3.18 -4.03
N ALA A 70 6.34 2.37 -5.04
CA ALA A 70 7.33 1.78 -5.94
C ALA A 70 7.72 2.76 -7.06
N ARG A 71 6.73 3.51 -7.57
CA ARG A 71 6.92 4.55 -8.59
C ARG A 71 6.08 5.78 -8.25
N PRO A 72 6.66 6.98 -8.11
CA PRO A 72 5.87 8.20 -7.91
C PRO A 72 5.07 8.57 -9.19
N PRO A 73 4.01 9.36 -9.06
CA PRO A 73 3.20 9.80 -10.19
C PRO A 73 3.99 10.65 -11.19
N LYS A 74 3.50 10.74 -12.42
CA LYS A 74 4.04 11.59 -13.48
C LYS A 74 2.90 12.41 -14.12
N PRO A 75 2.89 13.75 -13.96
CA PRO A 75 3.87 14.58 -13.24
C PRO A 75 3.90 14.31 -11.72
N ASN A 76 5.01 14.65 -11.04
CA ASN A 76 5.17 14.51 -9.59
C ASN A 76 5.12 15.88 -8.86
N PRO A 77 4.00 16.63 -8.89
CA PRO A 77 3.94 17.98 -8.35
C PRO A 77 4.17 18.02 -6.83
N HIS A 78 3.88 16.91 -6.14
CA HIS A 78 4.03 16.77 -4.69
C HIS A 78 5.41 16.26 -4.26
N LYS A 79 6.33 16.04 -5.21
CA LYS A 79 7.69 15.54 -4.97
C LYS A 79 7.69 14.28 -4.09
N LEU A 80 6.74 13.37 -4.35
CA LEU A 80 6.65 12.10 -3.65
C LEU A 80 7.90 11.27 -3.94
N LYS A 81 8.40 10.60 -2.90
CA LYS A 81 9.56 9.72 -2.98
C LYS A 81 9.11 8.26 -2.93
N LYS A 82 9.96 7.38 -3.45
CA LYS A 82 9.81 5.93 -3.26
C LYS A 82 9.98 5.58 -1.77
N GLY A 83 9.41 4.45 -1.37
CA GLY A 83 9.51 3.92 -0.01
C GLY A 83 8.17 3.77 0.69
N VAL A 84 8.21 3.38 1.96
CA VAL A 84 7.00 3.15 2.77
C VAL A 84 6.25 4.47 2.95
N ILE A 85 4.98 4.48 2.55
CA ILE A 85 4.09 5.65 2.67
C ILE A 85 3.07 5.49 3.78
N LYS A 86 2.75 4.26 4.17
CA LYS A 86 1.87 3.96 5.30
C LYS A 86 2.10 2.54 5.82
N ILE A 87 2.05 2.40 7.14
CA ILE A 87 1.86 1.12 7.82
C ILE A 87 0.56 1.25 8.62
N ILE A 88 -0.28 0.21 8.57
CA ILE A 88 -1.49 0.09 9.39
C ILE A 88 -1.40 -1.21 10.15
N GLU A 89 -1.65 -1.11 11.46
CA GLU A 89 -1.75 -2.25 12.34
C GLU A 89 -3.19 -2.34 12.81
N TYR A 90 -3.88 -3.42 12.42
CA TYR A 90 -5.14 -3.76 13.04
C TYR A 90 -4.83 -4.68 14.24
N PRO A 91 -5.36 -4.39 15.43
CA PRO A 91 -5.23 -5.31 16.56
C PRO A 91 -5.95 -6.63 16.22
N GLU A 92 -5.37 -7.76 16.65
CA GLU A 92 -6.06 -9.04 16.62
C GLU A 92 -7.37 -8.92 17.41
N GLY A 93 -8.53 -8.99 16.74
CA GLY A 93 -9.85 -8.96 17.40
C GLY A 93 -10.84 -7.89 16.92
N GLY A 94 -10.51 -7.06 15.93
CA GLY A 94 -11.48 -6.16 15.30
C GLY A 94 -12.43 -6.87 14.33
N ARG A 95 -13.36 -7.66 14.87
CA ARG A 95 -14.55 -8.15 14.16
C ARG A 95 -15.62 -7.07 14.09
#